data_AF-A0AA40FMK5-F1
#
_entry.id   AF-A0AA40FMK5-F1
#
_cell.length_a   1.000
_cell.length_b   1.000
_cell.length_c   1.000
_cell.angle_alpha   90.00
_cell.angle_beta   90.00
_cell.angle_gamma   90.00
#
_symmetry.space_group_name_H-M   'P 1'
#
loop_
_entity.id
_entity.type
_entity.pdbx_description
1 polymer ?
#
loop_
_entity_poly.entity_id
_entity_poly.type
_entity_poly.pdbx_seq_one_letter_code
_entity_poly.pdbx_strand_id
1 'polypeptide(L)' 'MPKTMNVRVTTMDAELEFAIQQTTTGKQLFDQVVKTIGLREVWFFGLQYTDNKGDLTWIKLYKKVG' A
#
# COMPACT_ATOMS: atom_id res chain seq x y z
N MET A 1 1.17 23.02 3.89
CA MET A 1 1.85 21.73 4.12
C MET A 1 1.08 20.64 3.36
N PRO A 2 1.74 19.69 2.67
CA PRO A 2 1.04 18.60 2.00
C PRO A 2 0.26 17.77 3.03
N LYS A 3 -1.02 17.49 2.77
CA LYS A 3 -1.85 16.70 3.67
C LYS A 3 -1.41 15.23 3.59
N THR A 4 -1.14 14.64 4.76
CA THR A 4 -0.78 13.23 4.89
C THR A 4 -2.02 12.37 5.17
N MET A 5 -1.91 11.08 4.90
CA MET A 5 -2.88 10.06 5.24
C MET A 5 -2.16 8.87 5.90
N ASN A 6 -2.79 8.29 6.92
CA ASN A 6 -2.26 7.10 7.60
C ASN A 6 -2.78 5.86 6.89
N VAL A 7 -1.87 4.94 6.60
CA VAL A 7 -2.16 3.67 5.94
C VAL A 7 -1.59 2.55 6.79
N ARG A 8 -2.42 1.52 7.01
CA ARG A 8 -2.01 0.28 7.66
C ARG A 8 -1.93 -0.83 6.63
N VAL A 9 -0.86 -1.61 6.69
CA VAL A 9 -0.63 -2.79 5.84
C VAL A 9 -0.36 -3.99 6.73
N THR A 10 -1.13 -5.05 6.56
CA THR A 10 -0.99 -6.30 7.31
C THR A 10 -0.43 -7.37 6.38
N THR A 11 0.69 -7.98 6.76
CA THR A 11 1.24 -9.21 6.16
C THR A 11 0.75 -10.42 6.95
N MET A 12 1.21 -11.62 6.58
CA MET A 12 0.83 -12.85 7.31
C MET A 12 1.32 -12.87 8.77
N ASP A 13 2.37 -12.12 9.09
CA ASP A 13 3.12 -12.17 10.35
C ASP A 13 3.38 -10.80 10.99
N ALA A 14 3.03 -9.69 10.31
CA ALA A 14 3.31 -8.34 10.79
C ALA A 14 2.21 -7.33 10.41
N GLU A 15 2.13 -6.26 11.20
CA GLU A 15 1.30 -5.08 10.94
C GLU A 15 2.23 -3.86 10.83
N LEU A 16 2.10 -3.11 9.75
CA LEU A 16 2.94 -1.96 9.40
C LEU A 16 2.07 -0.72 9.27
N GLU A 17 2.51 0.39 9.87
CA GLU A 17 1.86 1.69 9.75
C GLU A 17 2.73 2.69 8.99
N PHE A 18 2.13 3.41 8.06
CA PHE A 18 2.80 4.41 7.23
C PHE A 18 2.01 5.71 7.22
N ALA A 19 2.71 6.84 7.24
CA ALA A 19 2.15 8.14 6.87
C ALA A 19 2.59 8.47 5.44
N ILE A 20 1.64 8.54 4.51
CA ILE A 20 1.92 8.84 3.10
C ILE A 20 1.31 10.18 2.68
N GLN A 21 1.81 10.74 1.58
CA GLN A 21 1.22 11.95 1.00
C GLN A 21 0.01 11.58 0.13
N GLN A 22 -0.95 12.49 -0.05
CA GLN A 22 -2.09 12.24 -0.95
C GLN A 22 -1.70 12.06 -2.42
N THR A 23 -0.50 12.47 -2.79
CA THR A 23 0.08 12.27 -4.12
C THR A 23 0.73 10.91 -4.29
N THR A 24 0.92 10.14 -3.21
CA THR A 24 1.57 8.84 -3.23
C THR A 24 0.81 7.86 -4.13
N THR A 25 1.54 7.24 -5.06
CA THR A 25 1.00 6.20 -5.94
C THR A 25 1.00 4.84 -5.26
N GLY A 26 0.18 3.92 -5.77
CA GLY A 26 0.18 2.53 -5.31
C GLY A 26 1.55 1.88 -5.42
N LYS A 27 2.34 2.20 -6.46
CA LYS A 27 3.71 1.70 -6.61
C LYS A 27 4.62 2.19 -5.48
N GLN A 28 4.56 3.47 -5.14
CA GLN A 28 5.40 4.03 -4.08
C GLN A 28 5.09 3.40 -2.72
N LEU A 29 3.80 3.20 -2.41
CA LEU A 29 3.39 2.50 -1.18
C LEU A 29 3.88 1.04 -1.20
N PHE A 30 3.68 0.32 -2.31
CA PHE A 30 4.11 -1.06 -2.46
C PHE A 30 5.63 -1.21 -2.32
N ASP A 31 6.42 -0.38 -2.99
CA ASP A 31 7.88 -0.37 -2.91
C ASP A 31 8.35 -0.14 -1.46
N GLN A 32 7.65 0.73 -0.70
CA GLN A 32 7.96 0.98 0.71
C GLN A 32 7.67 -0.23 1.60
N VAL A 33 6.55 -0.92 1.37
CA VAL A 33 6.19 -2.15 2.10
C VAL A 33 7.23 -3.24 1.85
N VAL A 34 7.50 -3.57 0.58
CA VAL A 34 8.43 -4.67 0.24
C VAL A 34 9.85 -4.39 0.73
N LYS A 35 10.28 -3.12 0.70
CA LYS A 35 11.57 -2.71 1.28
C LYS A 35 11.61 -2.91 2.80
N THR A 36 10.52 -2.57 3.49
CA THR A 36 10.43 -2.67 4.96
C THR A 36 10.52 -4.12 5.43
N ILE A 37 9.87 -5.05 4.72
CA ILE A 37 9.89 -6.48 5.05
C ILE A 37 11.04 -7.26 4.37
N GLY A 38 11.90 -6.59 3.58
CA GLY A 38 13.03 -7.21 2.91
C GLY A 38 12.67 -8.19 1.77
N LEU A 39 11.47 -8.08 1.20
CA LEU A 39 10.98 -8.97 0.15
C LEU A 39 11.57 -8.61 -1.23
N ARG A 40 12.17 -9.59 -1.92
CA ARG A 40 12.78 -9.40 -3.25
C ARG A 40 11.92 -9.92 -4.40
N GLU A 41 11.21 -11.03 -4.21
CA GLU A 41 10.39 -11.67 -5.25
C GLU A 41 9.00 -11.02 -5.34
N VAL A 42 8.97 -9.74 -5.69
CA VAL A 42 7.75 -8.90 -5.60
C VAL A 42 6.67 -9.24 -6.62
N TRP A 43 7.01 -9.97 -7.69
CA TRP A 43 6.13 -10.24 -8.84
C TRP A 43 4.86 -11.01 -8.50
N PHE A 44 4.87 -11.74 -7.37
CA PHE A 44 3.73 -12.53 -6.91
C PHE A 44 2.81 -11.77 -5.95
N PHE A 45 3.18 -10.56 -5.55
CA PHE A 45 2.53 -9.83 -4.47
C PHE A 45 1.87 -8.55 -4.95
N GLY A 46 0.87 -8.13 -4.20
CA GLY A 46 0.19 -6.85 -4.34
C GLY A 46 -0.40 -6.42 -3.00
N LEU A 47 -0.99 -5.22 -2.97
CA LEU A 47 -1.75 -4.75 -1.80
C LEU A 47 -3.24 -4.90 -2.11
N GLN A 48 -3.97 -5.60 -1.25
CA GLN A 48 -5.41 -5.74 -1.33
C GLN A 48 -6.08 -4.78 -0.33
N TYR A 49 -7.24 -4.26 -0.69
CA TYR A 49 -8.09 -3.46 0.18
C TYR A 49 -9.57 -3.72 -0.12
N THR A 50 -10.43 -3.36 0.81
CA THR A 50 -11.88 -3.30 0.59
C THR A 50 -12.23 -1.91 0.10
N ASP A 51 -12.85 -1.81 -1.07
CA ASP A 51 -13.25 -0.52 -1.63
C ASP A 51 -14.53 0.05 -0.99
N ASN A 52 -14.95 1.23 -1.43
CA ASN A 52 -16.16 1.90 -0.91
C ASN A 52 -17.47 1.14 -1.22
N LYS A 53 -17.42 0.10 -2.06
CA LYS A 53 -18.56 -0.77 -2.39
C LYS A 53 -18.54 -2.06 -1.58
N GLY A 54 -17.47 -2.32 -0.82
CA GLY A 54 -17.28 -3.55 -0.06
C GLY A 54 -16.55 -4.64 -0.84
N ASP A 55 -16.09 -4.37 -2.06
CA ASP A 55 -15.42 -5.36 -2.89
C ASP A 55 -13.93 -5.45 -2.54
N LEU A 56 -13.41 -6.68 -2.47
CA LEU A 56 -11.97 -6.93 -2.34
C LEU A 56 -11.27 -6.65 -3.67
N THR A 57 -10.41 -5.64 -3.68
CA THR A 57 -9.71 -5.16 -4.88
C THR A 57 -8.22 -4.99 -4.62
N TRP A 58 -7.42 -5.13 -5.68
CA TRP A 58 -5.98 -4.86 -5.67
C TRP A 58 -5.69 -3.38 -5.95
N ILE A 59 -4.75 -2.79 -5.19
CA ILE A 59 -4.24 -1.45 -5.45
C ILE A 59 -3.63 -1.39 -6.85
N LYS A 60 -4.03 -0.35 -7.61
CA LYS A 60 -3.48 -0.07 -8.94
C LYS A 60 -2.17 0.71 -8.78
N LEU A 61 -1.04 0.11 -9.14
CA LEU A 61 0.29 0.68 -8.92
C LEU A 61 0.50 2.06 -9.58
N TYR A 62 -0.15 2.31 -10.71
CA TYR A 62 -0.05 3.57 -11.46
C TYR A 62 -1.04 4.66 -11.01
N LYS A 63 -1.91 4.38 -10.04
CA LYS A 63 -2.88 5.35 -9.50
C LYS A 63 -2.45 5.84 -8.13
N LYS A 64 -2.99 7.00 -7.72
CA LYS A 64 -2.92 7.46 -6.33
C LYS A 64 -3.70 6.52 -5.42
N VAL A 65 -3.28 6.42 -4.17
CA VAL A 65 -3.90 5.54 -3.16
C VAL A 65 -5.23 6.10 -2.65
N GLY A 66 -5.37 7.43 -2.62
CA GLY A 66 -6.59 8.13 -2.21
C GLY A 66 -7.60 8.35 -3.32
#